data_AF-A0A6B3G3N4-F1
#
_entry.id   AF-A0A6B3G3N4-F1
#
_cell.length_a   1.000
_cell.length_b   1.000
_cell.length_c   1.000
_cell.angle_alpha   90.00
_cell.angle_beta   90.00
_cell.angle_gamma   90.00
#
_symmetry.space_group_name_H-M   'P 1'
#
loop_
_entity.id
_entity.type
_entity.pdbx_description
1 polymer ?
#
loop_
_entity_poly.entity_id
_entity_poly.type
_entity_poly.pdbx_seq_one_letter_code
_entity_poly.pdbx_strand_id
1 'polypeptide(L)' 'TPAEIRRLEAAREHLVVCATEVVADVGWAQASVTAVADAAGIAAGSVYQHFSSKSALAVAVFRRAAQR' A
#
# COMPACT_ATOMS: atom_id res chain seq x y z
N THR A 1 -12.69 14.84 -11.23
CA THR A 1 -12.26 16.25 -11.03
C THR A 1 -10.85 16.26 -10.44
N PRO A 2 -10.09 17.37 -10.51
CA PRO A 2 -8.75 17.44 -9.91
C PRO A 2 -8.70 17.09 -8.41
N ALA A 3 -9.78 17.38 -7.68
CA ALA A 3 -9.92 17.00 -6.28
C ALA A 3 -9.97 15.48 -6.08
N GLU A 4 -10.64 14.76 -6.97
CA GLU A 4 -10.77 13.31 -6.88
C GLU A 4 -9.44 12.60 -7.17
N ILE A 5 -8.69 13.07 -8.17
CA ILE A 5 -7.35 12.54 -8.48
C ILE A 5 -6.43 12.69 -7.27
N ARG A 6 -6.42 13.87 -6.62
CA ARG A 6 -5.60 14.09 -5.42
C ARG A 6 -5.99 13.19 -4.25
N ARG A 7 -7.28 12.93 -4.05
CA ARG A 7 -7.76 12.03 -3.00
C ARG A 7 -7.29 10.59 -3.25
N LEU A 8 -7.42 10.12 -4.50
CA LEU A 8 -6.97 8.78 -4.88
C LEU A 8 -5.45 8.62 -4.73
N GLU A 9 -4.67 9.64 -5.09
CA GLU A 9 -3.22 9.63 -4.93
C GLU A 9 -2.82 9.62 -3.44
N ALA A 10 -3.47 10.44 -2.61
CA ALA A 10 -3.21 10.47 -1.17
C ALA A 10 -3.55 9.13 -0.49
N ALA A 11 -4.66 8.49 -0.88
CA ALA A 11 -5.04 7.17 -0.39
C ALA A 11 -4.03 6.09 -0.84
N ARG A 12 -3.56 6.18 -2.08
CA ARG A 12 -2.52 5.29 -2.61
C ARG A 12 -1.22 5.45 -1.83
N GLU A 13 -0.76 6.67 -1.59
CA GLU A 13 0.45 6.94 -0.80
C GLU A 13 0.33 6.42 0.64
N HIS A 14 -0.82 6.64 1.28
CA HIS A 14 -1.07 6.12 2.63
C HIS A 14 -0.93 4.59 2.68
N LEU A 15 -1.47 3.87 1.69
CA LEU A 15 -1.31 2.42 1.58
C LEU A 15 0.14 1.98 1.40
N VAL A 16 0.93 2.71 0.62
CA VAL A 16 2.37 2.39 0.47
C VAL A 16 3.12 2.61 1.79
N VAL A 17 2.77 3.65 2.56
CA VAL A 17 3.36 3.88 3.90
C VAL A 17 3.08 2.71 4.83
N CYS A 18 1.82 2.37 5.03
CA CYS A 18 1.43 1.24 5.89
C CYS A 18 2.07 -0.07 5.43
N ALA A 19 2.09 -0.32 4.11
CA ALA A 19 2.72 -1.51 3.57
C ALA A 19 4.24 -1.55 3.79
N THR A 20 4.91 -0.41 3.74
CA THR A 20 6.34 -0.32 4.03
C THR A 20 6.62 -0.63 5.50
N GLU A 21 5.78 -0.15 6.42
CA GLU A 21 5.88 -0.44 7.85
C GLU A 21 5.64 -1.92 8.15
N VAL A 22 4.59 -2.52 7.59
CA VAL A 22 4.32 -3.96 7.72
C VAL A 22 5.50 -4.78 7.20
N VAL A 23 6.07 -4.41 6.06
CA VAL A 23 7.22 -5.12 5.47
C VAL A 23 8.48 -4.94 6.32
N ALA A 24 8.68 -3.78 6.94
CA ALA A 24 9.80 -3.54 7.83
C ALA A 24 9.70 -4.37 9.13
N ASP A 25 8.48 -4.65 9.60
CA ASP A 25 8.23 -5.40 10.84
C ASP A 25 8.34 -6.93 10.63
N VAL A 26 7.62 -7.48 9.64
CA VAL A 26 7.50 -8.95 9.47
C VAL A 26 8.24 -9.52 8.25
N GLY A 27 8.81 -8.64 7.41
CA GLY A 27 9.41 -9.01 6.12
C GLY A 27 8.38 -9.25 5.00
N TRP A 28 8.82 -9.14 3.74
CA TRP A 28 7.93 -9.26 2.56
C TRP A 28 7.22 -10.61 2.44
N ALA A 29 7.87 -11.70 2.85
CA ALA A 29 7.28 -13.04 2.79
C ALA A 29 6.02 -13.17 3.66
N GLN A 30 5.99 -12.48 4.80
CA GLN A 30 4.84 -12.47 5.72
C GLN A 30 3.89 -11.30 5.45
N ALA A 31 4.35 -10.24 4.78
CA ALA A 31 3.49 -9.14 4.35
C ALA A 31 2.38 -9.63 3.39
N SER A 32 1.14 -9.33 3.74
CA SER A 32 -0.06 -9.69 2.98
C SER A 32 -0.92 -8.46 2.72
N VAL A 33 -1.73 -8.49 1.65
CA VAL A 33 -2.66 -7.40 1.34
C VAL A 33 -3.65 -7.18 2.48
N THR A 34 -4.02 -8.24 3.20
CA THR A 34 -4.85 -8.17 4.40
C THR A 34 -4.14 -7.45 5.54
N ALA A 35 -2.88 -7.81 5.86
CA ALA A 35 -2.12 -7.10 6.89
C ALA A 35 -1.92 -5.60 6.57
N VAL A 36 -1.73 -5.27 5.30
CA VAL A 36 -1.65 -3.87 4.84
C VAL A 36 -3.00 -3.16 5.00
N ALA A 37 -4.10 -3.83 4.67
CA ALA A 37 -5.45 -3.28 4.82
C ALA A 37 -5.77 -3.02 6.30
N ASP A 38 -5.43 -3.97 7.17
CA ASP A 38 -5.59 -3.87 8.62
C ASP A 38 -4.75 -2.70 9.17
N ALA A 39 -3.49 -2.58 8.75
CA ALA A 39 -2.61 -1.48 9.13
C ALA A 39 -3.11 -0.11 8.63
N ALA A 40 -3.76 -0.07 7.46
CA ALA A 40 -4.35 1.14 6.89
C ALA A 40 -5.79 1.41 7.37
N GLY A 41 -6.37 0.53 8.20
CA GLY A 41 -7.73 0.67 8.71
C GLY A 41 -8.82 0.58 7.63
N ILE A 42 -8.57 -0.14 6.53
CA ILE A 42 -9.53 -0.30 5.42
C ILE A 42 -9.83 -1.77 5.12
N ALA A 43 -10.87 -2.01 4.33
CA ALA A 43 -11.17 -3.37 3.86
C ALA A 43 -10.09 -3.85 2.87
N ALA A 44 -9.74 -5.13 2.92
CA ALA A 44 -8.78 -5.73 1.98
C ALA A 44 -9.19 -5.54 0.51
N GLY A 45 -10.51 -5.55 0.22
CA GLY A 45 -11.04 -5.26 -1.11
C GLY A 45 -10.75 -3.84 -1.59
N SER A 46 -10.68 -2.86 -0.67
CA SER A 46 -10.35 -1.47 -1.00
C SER A 46 -8.90 -1.31 -1.44
N VAL A 47 -7.97 -2.15 -0.95
CA VAL A 47 -6.58 -2.14 -1.42
C VAL A 47 -6.51 -2.45 -2.92
N TYR A 48 -7.35 -3.38 -3.41
CA TYR A 48 -7.39 -3.75 -4.83
C TYR A 48 -7.98 -2.65 -5.74
N GLN A 49 -8.67 -1.66 -5.17
CA GLN A 49 -9.09 -0.46 -5.93
C GLN A 49 -7.90 0.45 -6.24
N HIS A 50 -6.85 0.42 -5.42
CA HIS A 50 -5.64 1.20 -5.61
C HIS A 50 -4.53 0.40 -6.28
N PHE A 51 -4.43 -0.90 -6.04
CA PHE A 51 -3.38 -1.77 -6.59
C PHE A 51 -3.98 -2.97 -7.31
N SER A 52 -3.64 -3.11 -8.60
CA SER A 52 -4.13 -4.21 -9.44
C SER A 52 -3.63 -5.59 -9.01
N SER A 53 -2.59 -5.68 -8.18
CA SER A 53 -2.06 -6.94 -7.66
C SER A 53 -1.17 -6.72 -6.43
N LYS A 54 -0.92 -7.81 -5.68
CA LYS A 54 0.09 -7.84 -4.61
C LYS A 54 1.47 -7.43 -5.13
N SER A 55 1.83 -7.81 -6.35
CA SER A 55 3.10 -7.43 -6.99
C SER A 55 3.16 -5.93 -7.28
N ALA A 56 2.07 -5.31 -7.70
CA ALA A 56 2.02 -3.86 -7.91
C ALA A 56 2.23 -3.08 -6.61
N LEU A 57 1.67 -3.57 -5.50
CA LEU A 57 1.95 -3.03 -4.16
C LEU A 57 3.41 -3.24 -3.76
N ALA A 58 3.97 -4.43 -4.03
CA ALA A 58 5.38 -4.73 -3.78
C ALA A 58 6.31 -3.72 -4.45
N VAL A 59 6.10 -3.49 -5.75
CA VAL A 59 6.90 -2.54 -6.54
C VAL A 59 6.84 -1.14 -5.95
N ALA A 60 5.67 -0.70 -5.48
CA ALA A 60 5.51 0.61 -4.85
C ALA A 60 6.27 0.70 -3.52
N VAL A 61 6.18 -0.33 -2.68
CA VAL A 61 6.92 -0.43 -1.41
C VAL A 61 8.43 -0.44 -1.66
N PHE A 62 8.92 -1.29 -2.56
CA PHE A 62 10.35 -1.35 -2.90
C PHE A 62 10.86 -0.05 -3.50
N ARG A 63 10.07 0.60 -4.37
CA ARG A 63 10.42 1.92 -4.93
C ARG A 63 10.56 2.96 -3.82
N ARG A 64 9.64 2.99 -2.86
CA ARG A 64 9.70 3.89 -1.71
C ARG A 64 10.92 3.60 -0.83
N ALA A 65 11.19 2.33 -0.55
CA ALA A 65 12.34 1.91 0.25
C ALA A 65 13.68 2.27 -0.42
N ALA A 66 13.77 2.16 -1.74
CA ALA A 66 14.97 2.50 -2.52
C ALA A 66 15.19 4.01 -2.71
N GLN A 67 14.18 4.84 -2.44
CA GLN A 67 14.27 6.30 -2.48
C GLN A 67 14.70 6.91 -1.13
N ARG A 68 14.94 6.08 -0.10
CA ARG A 68 15.50 6.49 1.20
C ARG A 68 17.01 6.28 1.21
#